data_AF-A0A016WRU7-F1
#
_entry.id   AF-A0A016WRU7-F1
#
_cell.length_a   1.000
_cell.length_b   1.000
_cell.length_c   1.000
_cell.angle_alpha   90.00
_cell.angle_beta   90.00
_cell.angle_gamma   90.00
#
_symmetry.space_group_name_H-M   'P 1'
#
loop_
_entity.id
_entity.type
_entity.pdbx_description
1 polymer ?
#
loop_
_entity_poly.entity_id
_entity_poly.type
_entity_poly.pdbx_seq_one_letter_code
_entity_poly.pdbx_strand_id
1 'polypeptide(L)'
;MIYTVLFWVSFHISWTRVLNIWLDKVFSKVQFSDIHFKTSGLALIFIGLWMLLDPKRNYILDLVDFSEDDPLLTFAAYIAIVAGVASLFVGFIGCCGAVQRMRCLLVGFMLCLFVLFLADVSIGTLALVYRNKFTNGQLTIYVKNLTQNRYNRDKWVQPLLDTVQFYLSSPDSGLEENLRNLIKFSYGVSMEIEESRRITVLIDKLQFHEECCGATTGDDYLASRWMALVSTDPIYENDDPPLVPLSCCRQILGASALNPVARSLARCQQSNPNRNWRHVVQQCCGGEGPRDYLNSFWFITNTYRGTRSFVPPSCCRQAQAGRAWAPQPIDPMCTTYRYDSQAFESSVYNVGCHEKLMRWLDEQTWIFAGVGFGFAALMVIGMAISLILCNSVKYYTFIRDDY
;
A
#
# COMPACT_ATOMS: atom_id res chain seq x y z
N MET A 1 -60.74 29.61 -13.47
CA MET A 1 -59.61 29.78 -14.41
C MET A 1 -58.44 30.59 -13.86
N ILE A 2 -58.65 31.57 -12.96
CA ILE A 2 -57.55 32.39 -12.39
C ILE A 2 -56.76 31.66 -11.28
N TYR A 3 -57.41 30.82 -10.47
CA TYR A 3 -56.77 30.12 -9.35
C TYR A 3 -55.82 28.98 -9.76
N THR A 4 -56.05 28.35 -10.92
CA THR A 4 -55.17 27.28 -11.44
C THR A 4 -53.89 27.84 -12.07
N VAL A 5 -53.94 29.06 -12.62
CA VAL A 5 -52.76 29.74 -13.18
C VAL A 5 -51.87 30.30 -12.06
N LEU A 6 -52.46 30.86 -10.98
CA LEU A 6 -51.69 31.37 -9.83
C LEU A 6 -51.03 30.27 -8.99
N PHE A 7 -51.64 29.09 -8.91
CA PHE A 7 -51.05 27.92 -8.24
C PHE A 7 -49.88 27.34 -9.04
N TRP A 8 -49.98 27.29 -10.37
CA TRP A 8 -48.90 26.84 -11.25
C TRP A 8 -47.73 27.84 -11.29
N VAL A 9 -48.01 29.15 -11.31
CA VAL A 9 -46.99 30.20 -11.25
C VAL A 9 -46.28 30.21 -9.88
N SER A 10 -47.00 30.00 -8.77
CA SER A 10 -46.39 29.91 -7.44
C SER A 10 -45.58 28.61 -7.22
N PHE A 11 -46.02 27.49 -7.81
CA PHE A 11 -45.30 26.20 -7.76
C PHE A 11 -44.01 26.22 -8.61
N HIS A 12 -44.02 26.92 -9.76
CA HIS A 12 -42.83 27.14 -10.59
C HIS A 12 -41.86 28.18 -9.99
N ILE A 13 -42.36 29.21 -9.28
CA ILE A 13 -41.55 30.19 -8.54
C ILE A 13 -40.89 29.58 -7.29
N SER A 14 -41.55 28.62 -6.63
CA SER A 14 -40.99 27.91 -5.47
C SER A 14 -39.86 26.94 -5.87
N TRP A 15 -40.03 26.19 -6.97
CA TRP A 15 -38.97 25.32 -7.49
C TRP A 15 -37.80 26.10 -8.10
N THR A 16 -38.01 27.24 -8.75
CA THR A 16 -36.89 28.08 -9.19
C THR A 16 -36.14 28.70 -8.02
N ARG A 17 -36.79 29.06 -6.91
CA ARG A 17 -36.10 29.49 -5.68
C ARG A 17 -35.36 28.36 -4.98
N VAL A 18 -35.93 27.16 -4.88
CA VAL A 18 -35.24 26.00 -4.29
C VAL A 18 -34.12 25.49 -5.18
N LEU A 19 -34.31 25.47 -6.50
CA LEU A 19 -33.27 25.16 -7.48
C LEU A 19 -32.20 26.25 -7.51
N ASN A 20 -32.53 27.53 -7.35
CA ASN A 20 -31.54 28.62 -7.23
C ASN A 20 -30.80 28.57 -5.88
N ILE A 21 -31.46 28.25 -4.77
CA ILE A 21 -30.78 28.05 -3.47
C ILE A 21 -29.91 26.79 -3.48
N TRP A 22 -30.36 25.73 -4.15
CA TRP A 22 -29.58 24.50 -4.33
C TRP A 22 -28.44 24.73 -5.32
N LEU A 23 -28.66 25.43 -6.43
CA LEU A 23 -27.64 25.83 -7.40
C LEU A 23 -26.65 26.83 -6.81
N ASP A 24 -27.03 27.76 -5.94
CA ASP A 24 -26.13 28.69 -5.25
C ASP A 24 -25.31 27.99 -4.17
N LYS A 25 -25.92 27.05 -3.42
CA LYS A 25 -25.18 26.19 -2.48
C LYS A 25 -24.27 25.19 -3.20
N VAL A 26 -24.68 24.68 -4.36
CA VAL A 26 -23.87 23.83 -5.24
C VAL A 26 -22.78 24.67 -5.91
N PHE A 27 -23.04 25.90 -6.37
CA PHE A 27 -22.04 26.82 -6.92
C PHE A 27 -20.98 27.15 -5.89
N SER A 28 -21.38 27.50 -4.67
CA SER A 28 -20.47 27.74 -3.57
C SER A 28 -19.62 26.50 -3.23
N LYS A 29 -20.23 25.30 -3.27
CA LYS A 29 -19.52 24.03 -3.03
C LYS A 29 -18.63 23.59 -4.21
N VAL A 30 -19.03 23.86 -5.45
CA VAL A 30 -18.27 23.58 -6.69
C VAL A 30 -17.07 24.52 -6.78
N GLN A 31 -17.24 25.81 -6.46
CA GLN A 31 -16.14 26.76 -6.36
C GLN A 31 -15.13 26.36 -5.28
N PHE A 32 -15.59 25.85 -4.13
CA PHE A 32 -14.71 25.28 -3.10
C PHE A 32 -13.95 24.06 -3.63
N SER A 33 -14.62 23.14 -4.34
CA SER A 33 -14.00 21.95 -4.95
C SER A 33 -12.95 22.29 -6.02
N ASP A 34 -13.20 23.29 -6.88
CA ASP A 34 -12.29 23.71 -7.95
C ASP A 34 -11.04 24.45 -7.39
N ILE A 35 -11.19 25.16 -6.27
CA ILE A 35 -10.06 25.76 -5.55
C ILE A 35 -9.19 24.68 -4.92
N HIS A 36 -9.78 23.63 -4.33
CA HIS A 36 -9.02 22.48 -3.86
C HIS A 36 -8.25 21.78 -4.99
N PHE A 37 -8.85 21.64 -6.17
CA PHE A 37 -8.19 21.04 -7.34
C PHE A 37 -7.00 21.88 -7.86
N LYS A 38 -7.08 23.21 -7.80
CA LYS A 38 -5.93 24.08 -8.11
C LYS A 38 -4.80 23.93 -7.09
N THR A 39 -5.14 23.81 -5.82
CA THR A 39 -4.14 23.58 -4.76
C THR A 39 -3.49 22.20 -4.87
N SER A 40 -4.21 21.16 -5.30
CA SER A 40 -3.64 19.83 -5.53
C SER A 40 -2.73 19.79 -6.77
N GLY A 41 -3.07 20.50 -7.85
CA GLY A 41 -2.21 20.64 -9.03
C GLY A 41 -0.86 21.31 -8.72
N LEU A 42 -0.88 22.39 -7.94
CA LEU A 42 0.35 23.04 -7.46
C LEU A 42 1.16 22.14 -6.53
N ALA A 43 0.50 21.37 -5.66
CA ALA A 43 1.17 20.39 -4.80
C ALA A 43 1.84 19.27 -5.62
N LEU A 44 1.19 18.75 -6.67
CA LEU A 44 1.77 17.73 -7.56
C LEU A 44 2.99 18.25 -8.32
N ILE A 45 2.92 19.47 -8.84
CA ILE A 45 4.07 20.12 -9.49
C ILE A 45 5.19 20.34 -8.47
N PHE A 46 4.85 20.82 -7.26
CA PHE A 46 5.84 21.00 -6.20
C PHE A 46 6.49 19.68 -5.80
N ILE A 47 5.75 18.59 -5.65
CA ILE A 47 6.30 17.26 -5.36
C ILE A 47 7.18 16.78 -6.52
N GLY A 48 6.74 16.94 -7.77
CA GLY A 48 7.52 16.58 -8.96
C GLY A 48 8.82 17.38 -9.09
N LEU A 49 8.75 18.70 -8.88
CA LEU A 49 9.92 19.58 -8.85
C LEU A 49 10.81 19.30 -7.65
N TRP A 50 10.25 19.04 -6.46
CA TRP A 50 11.00 18.66 -5.26
C TRP A 50 11.78 17.37 -5.52
N MET A 51 11.15 16.37 -6.16
CA MET A 51 11.82 15.14 -6.58
C MET A 51 12.97 15.37 -7.56
N LEU A 52 12.92 16.46 -8.36
CA LEU A 52 13.95 16.85 -9.33
C LEU A 52 14.97 17.89 -8.82
N LEU A 53 14.64 18.69 -7.79
CA LEU A 53 15.39 19.88 -7.35
C LEU A 53 16.04 19.73 -5.97
N ASP A 54 15.69 18.73 -5.16
CA ASP A 54 16.25 18.57 -3.81
C ASP A 54 17.78 18.37 -3.87
N PRO A 55 18.61 19.30 -3.35
CA PRO A 55 20.06 19.31 -3.55
C PRO A 55 20.80 18.13 -2.92
N LYS A 56 20.23 17.46 -1.90
CA LYS A 56 20.76 16.18 -1.37
C LYS A 56 20.55 15.01 -2.34
N ARG A 57 19.58 15.13 -3.26
CA ARG A 57 19.36 14.24 -4.41
C ARG A 57 20.04 14.76 -5.70
N ASN A 58 20.24 16.08 -5.87
CA ASN A 58 20.92 16.62 -7.06
C ASN A 58 22.41 16.30 -7.13
N TYR A 59 23.13 16.17 -6.00
CA TYR A 59 24.51 15.65 -6.02
C TYR A 59 24.60 14.19 -6.52
N ILE A 60 23.48 13.45 -6.48
CA ILE A 60 23.33 12.11 -7.02
C ILE A 60 22.99 12.15 -8.51
N LEU A 61 22.17 13.11 -8.97
CA LEU A 61 21.81 13.31 -10.39
C LEU A 61 22.86 14.07 -11.22
N ASP A 62 23.74 14.88 -10.62
CA ASP A 62 24.77 15.66 -11.35
C ASP A 62 26.10 14.89 -11.49
N LEU A 63 26.29 13.83 -10.69
CA LEU A 63 27.34 12.81 -10.94
C LEU A 63 26.90 11.75 -11.97
N VAL A 64 25.64 11.84 -12.44
CA VAL A 64 25.11 11.09 -13.58
C VAL A 64 25.47 11.90 -14.82
N ASP A 65 26.76 11.87 -15.15
CA ASP A 65 27.10 11.99 -16.56
C ASP A 65 26.42 10.80 -17.26
N PHE A 66 25.70 11.11 -18.33
CA PHE A 66 24.77 10.23 -19.01
C PHE A 66 25.45 8.90 -19.38
N SER A 67 25.00 7.81 -18.77
CA SER A 67 25.12 6.48 -19.36
C SER A 67 23.79 5.76 -19.14
N GLU A 68 23.02 5.73 -20.23
CA GLU A 68 21.91 4.85 -20.59
C GLU A 68 21.44 3.84 -19.51
N ASP A 69 20.12 3.87 -19.23
CA ASP A 69 19.26 2.67 -19.05
C ASP A 69 18.32 2.59 -17.83
N ASP A 70 17.95 3.67 -17.13
CA ASP A 70 16.82 3.58 -16.17
C ASP A 70 15.86 4.79 -16.09
N PRO A 71 14.70 4.69 -16.77
CA PRO A 71 13.76 5.80 -16.91
C PRO A 71 12.72 5.93 -15.79
N LEU A 72 12.53 4.97 -14.87
CA LEU A 72 11.26 4.84 -14.15
C LEU A 72 10.95 5.98 -13.15
N LEU A 73 11.92 6.39 -12.34
CA LEU A 73 11.68 7.40 -11.30
C LEU A 73 11.65 8.82 -11.88
N THR A 74 12.54 9.10 -12.83
CA THR A 74 12.55 10.34 -13.61
C THR A 74 11.27 10.46 -14.43
N PHE A 75 10.82 9.37 -15.06
CA PHE A 75 9.55 9.31 -15.77
C PHE A 75 8.37 9.54 -14.83
N ALA A 76 8.35 8.94 -13.63
CA ALA A 76 7.30 9.19 -12.65
C ALA A 76 7.26 10.66 -12.20
N ALA A 77 8.41 11.30 -12.00
CA ALA A 77 8.50 12.72 -11.67
C ALA A 77 8.02 13.63 -12.81
N TYR A 78 8.43 13.34 -14.05
CA TYR A 78 7.94 14.06 -15.23
C TYR A 78 6.43 13.87 -15.44
N ILE A 79 5.92 12.65 -15.30
CA ILE A 79 4.48 12.37 -15.38
C ILE A 79 3.73 13.12 -14.28
N ALA A 80 4.24 13.18 -13.05
CA ALA A 80 3.64 13.97 -11.97
C ALA A 80 3.59 15.48 -12.29
N ILE A 81 4.66 16.03 -12.90
CA ILE A 81 4.68 17.43 -13.33
C ILE A 81 3.68 17.67 -14.48
N VAL A 82 3.71 16.83 -15.51
CA VAL A 82 2.80 16.95 -16.67
C VAL A 82 1.34 16.82 -16.24
N ALA A 83 1.02 15.84 -15.38
CA ALA A 83 -0.30 15.67 -14.80
C ALA A 83 -0.71 16.87 -13.93
N GLY A 84 0.22 17.40 -13.13
CA GLY A 84 0.02 18.62 -12.34
C GLY A 84 -0.30 19.84 -13.20
N VAL A 85 0.47 20.09 -14.27
CA VAL A 85 0.21 21.20 -15.21
C VAL A 85 -1.13 21.03 -15.92
N ALA A 86 -1.44 19.81 -16.39
CA ALA A 86 -2.72 19.51 -17.03
C ALA A 86 -3.90 19.75 -16.06
N SER A 87 -3.77 19.34 -14.79
CA SER A 87 -4.80 19.56 -13.77
C SER A 87 -5.04 21.06 -13.50
N LEU A 88 -3.99 21.89 -13.46
CA LEU A 88 -4.14 23.34 -13.33
C LEU A 88 -4.87 23.96 -14.51
N PHE A 89 -4.54 23.53 -15.73
CA PHE A 89 -5.17 24.04 -16.95
C PHE A 89 -6.66 23.69 -16.99
N VAL A 90 -7.02 22.43 -16.71
CA VAL A 90 -8.41 21.97 -16.64
C VAL A 90 -9.18 22.69 -15.53
N GLY A 91 -8.58 22.85 -14.35
CA GLY A 91 -9.18 23.58 -13.23
C GLY A 91 -9.34 25.09 -13.49
N PHE A 92 -8.43 25.70 -14.26
CA PHE A 92 -8.55 27.10 -14.68
C PHE A 92 -9.74 27.29 -15.63
N ILE A 93 -9.86 26.44 -16.66
CA ILE A 93 -10.97 26.50 -17.62
C ILE A 93 -12.31 26.27 -16.92
N GLY A 94 -12.41 25.26 -16.03
CA GLY A 94 -13.63 24.97 -15.28
C GLY A 94 -14.07 26.14 -14.39
N CYS A 95 -13.13 26.68 -13.61
CA CYS A 95 -13.41 27.80 -12.70
C CYS A 95 -13.77 29.10 -13.47
N CYS A 96 -12.99 29.46 -14.49
CA CYS A 96 -13.27 30.65 -15.31
C CYS A 96 -14.58 30.49 -16.08
N GLY A 97 -14.87 29.30 -16.62
CA GLY A 97 -16.13 29.00 -17.28
C GLY A 97 -17.34 29.20 -16.35
N ALA A 98 -17.25 28.74 -15.11
CA ALA A 98 -18.31 28.88 -14.12
C ALA A 98 -18.52 30.35 -13.68
N VAL A 99 -17.44 31.09 -13.42
CA VAL A 99 -17.51 32.49 -12.95
C VAL A 99 -17.94 33.44 -14.07
N GLN A 100 -17.31 33.35 -15.24
CA GLN A 100 -17.54 34.29 -16.33
C GLN A 100 -18.80 33.95 -17.14
N ARG A 101 -19.47 32.83 -16.82
CA ARG A 101 -20.64 32.31 -17.55
C ARG A 101 -20.42 32.26 -19.07
N MET A 102 -19.19 31.97 -19.51
CA MET A 102 -18.84 31.90 -20.93
C MET A 102 -19.04 30.47 -21.45
N ARG A 103 -19.96 30.30 -22.39
CA ARG A 103 -20.32 28.98 -22.93
C ARG A 103 -19.14 28.25 -23.57
N CYS A 104 -18.29 28.96 -24.32
CA CYS A 104 -17.13 28.34 -24.98
C CYS A 104 -16.15 27.69 -23.98
N LEU A 105 -15.91 28.33 -22.83
CA LEU A 105 -15.02 27.75 -21.79
C LEU A 105 -15.68 26.55 -21.11
N LEU A 106 -17.00 26.60 -20.90
CA LEU A 106 -17.75 25.49 -20.32
C LEU A 106 -17.78 24.26 -21.23
N VAL A 107 -17.95 24.47 -22.54
CA VAL A 107 -17.84 23.41 -23.56
C VAL A 107 -16.40 22.90 -23.67
N GLY A 108 -15.41 23.77 -23.57
CA GLY A 108 -13.99 23.37 -23.54
C GLY A 108 -13.68 22.47 -22.33
N PHE A 109 -14.16 22.83 -21.14
CA PHE A 109 -14.03 22.02 -19.93
C PHE A 109 -14.67 20.63 -20.09
N MET A 110 -15.88 20.57 -20.66
CA MET A 110 -16.56 19.31 -21.00
C MET A 110 -15.72 18.40 -21.90
N LEU A 111 -15.16 18.97 -22.98
CA LEU A 111 -14.33 18.24 -23.93
C LEU A 111 -13.07 17.69 -23.24
N CYS A 112 -12.41 18.51 -22.41
CA CYS A 112 -11.24 18.07 -21.65
C CYS A 112 -11.54 16.91 -20.71
N LEU A 113 -12.64 16.97 -19.95
CA LEU A 113 -13.06 15.87 -19.06
C LEU A 113 -13.40 14.59 -19.84
N PHE A 114 -14.02 14.71 -21.01
CA PHE A 114 -14.32 13.56 -21.85
C PHE A 114 -13.05 12.87 -22.37
N VAL A 115 -12.05 13.63 -22.80
CA VAL A 115 -10.75 13.08 -23.23
C VAL A 115 -10.04 12.39 -22.08
N LEU A 116 -10.04 12.98 -20.88
CA LEU A 116 -9.43 12.37 -19.69
C LEU A 116 -10.15 11.08 -19.29
N PHE A 117 -11.48 11.03 -19.36
CA PHE A 117 -12.25 9.82 -19.10
C PHE A 117 -11.88 8.67 -20.05
N LEU A 118 -11.74 8.96 -21.35
CA LEU A 118 -11.30 7.94 -22.32
C LEU A 118 -9.87 7.47 -22.05
N ALA A 119 -8.98 8.38 -21.64
CA ALA A 119 -7.61 8.04 -21.26
C ALA A 119 -7.60 7.10 -20.03
N ASP A 120 -8.39 7.39 -19.00
CA ASP A 120 -8.49 6.55 -17.81
C ASP A 120 -9.06 5.16 -18.11
N VAL A 121 -10.11 5.09 -18.94
CA VAL A 121 -10.67 3.80 -19.40
C VAL A 121 -9.61 3.00 -20.18
N SER A 122 -8.83 3.68 -21.03
CA SER A 122 -7.75 3.05 -21.79
C SER A 122 -6.63 2.52 -20.89
N ILE A 123 -6.18 3.32 -19.92
CA ILE A 123 -5.16 2.94 -18.93
C ILE A 123 -5.65 1.76 -18.09
N GLY A 124 -6.88 1.81 -17.59
CA GLY A 124 -7.48 0.72 -16.80
C GLY A 124 -7.58 -0.59 -17.59
N THR A 125 -8.02 -0.51 -18.86
CA THR A 125 -8.12 -1.69 -19.74
C THR A 125 -6.74 -2.29 -20.03
N LEU A 126 -5.76 -1.43 -20.35
CA LEU A 126 -4.37 -1.86 -20.55
C LEU A 126 -3.80 -2.51 -19.29
N ALA A 127 -4.02 -1.93 -18.10
CA ALA A 127 -3.55 -2.50 -16.84
C ALA A 127 -4.11 -3.91 -16.60
N LEU A 128 -5.40 -4.15 -16.89
CA LEU A 128 -6.02 -5.47 -16.75
C LEU A 128 -5.48 -6.48 -17.76
N VAL A 129 -5.33 -6.09 -19.03
CA VAL A 129 -4.81 -6.98 -20.09
C VAL A 129 -3.35 -7.33 -19.83
N TYR A 130 -2.54 -6.35 -19.44
CA TYR A 130 -1.12 -6.56 -19.17
C TYR A 130 -0.86 -7.18 -17.81
N ARG A 131 -1.81 -7.21 -16.85
CA ARG A 131 -1.66 -7.88 -15.55
C ARG A 131 -1.12 -9.29 -15.73
N ASN A 132 -1.76 -10.08 -16.58
CA ASN A 132 -1.35 -11.47 -16.85
C ASN A 132 0.05 -11.55 -17.47
N LYS A 133 0.44 -10.57 -18.29
CA LYS A 133 1.78 -10.50 -18.89
C LYS A 133 2.85 -10.08 -17.88
N PHE A 134 2.52 -9.23 -16.91
CA PHE A 134 3.38 -8.90 -15.78
C PHE A 134 3.54 -10.09 -14.82
N THR A 135 2.50 -10.90 -14.63
CA THR A 135 2.52 -12.14 -13.82
C THR A 135 3.38 -13.25 -14.46
N ASN A 136 3.51 -13.29 -15.79
CA ASN A 136 4.25 -14.33 -16.53
C ASN A 136 5.79 -14.20 -16.46
N GLY A 137 6.34 -13.64 -15.38
CA GLY A 137 7.78 -13.61 -15.12
C GLY A 137 8.54 -12.37 -15.62
N GLN A 138 7.88 -11.44 -16.32
CA GLN A 138 8.51 -10.17 -16.75
C GLN A 138 8.98 -9.33 -15.56
N LEU A 139 8.13 -9.20 -14.52
CA LEU A 139 8.50 -8.50 -13.29
C LEU A 139 9.62 -9.24 -12.55
N THR A 140 9.63 -10.57 -12.59
CA THR A 140 10.68 -11.41 -12.02
C THR A 140 12.03 -11.13 -12.66
N ILE A 141 12.08 -11.13 -14.00
CA ILE A 141 13.28 -10.80 -14.77
C ILE A 141 13.76 -9.39 -14.44
N TYR A 142 12.83 -8.43 -14.32
CA TYR A 142 13.15 -7.05 -13.99
C TYR A 142 13.75 -6.89 -12.58
N VAL A 143 13.10 -7.45 -11.55
CA VAL A 143 13.60 -7.38 -10.16
C VAL A 143 14.90 -8.17 -10.00
N LYS A 144 15.04 -9.30 -10.69
CA LYS A 144 16.29 -10.10 -10.70
C LYS A 144 17.44 -9.36 -11.39
N ASN A 145 17.17 -8.65 -12.48
CA ASN A 145 18.18 -7.79 -13.12
C ASN A 145 18.59 -6.64 -12.18
N LEU A 146 17.63 -6.03 -11.48
CA LEU A 146 17.91 -5.02 -10.45
C LEU A 146 18.82 -5.56 -9.34
N THR A 147 18.56 -6.77 -8.83
CA THR A 147 19.37 -7.38 -7.77
C THR A 147 20.76 -7.79 -8.27
N GLN A 148 20.86 -8.36 -9.48
CA GLN A 148 22.11 -8.93 -10.00
C GLN A 148 23.08 -7.89 -10.54
N ASN A 149 22.58 -6.98 -11.38
CA ASN A 149 23.43 -6.12 -12.19
C ASN A 149 23.50 -4.69 -11.67
N ARG A 150 22.52 -4.26 -10.87
CA ARG A 150 22.32 -2.86 -10.52
C ARG A 150 22.41 -2.56 -9.03
N TYR A 151 22.23 -3.57 -8.17
CA TYR A 151 22.35 -3.42 -6.73
C TYR A 151 23.77 -2.93 -6.33
N ASN A 152 23.83 -1.84 -5.56
CA ASN A 152 25.06 -1.14 -5.14
C ASN A 152 25.93 -0.55 -6.28
N ARG A 153 25.50 -0.70 -7.53
CA ARG A 153 26.11 -0.04 -8.70
C ARG A 153 25.41 1.29 -8.94
N ASP A 154 24.08 1.26 -8.93
CA ASP A 154 23.26 2.43 -9.16
C ASP A 154 22.77 3.00 -7.83
N LYS A 155 23.05 4.29 -7.62
CA LYS A 155 22.78 4.99 -6.35
C LYS A 155 21.30 4.97 -5.93
N TRP A 156 20.38 4.77 -6.87
CA TRP A 156 18.94 4.69 -6.61
C TRP A 156 18.43 3.26 -6.41
N VAL A 157 19.12 2.25 -6.96
CA VAL A 157 18.65 0.85 -6.92
C VAL A 157 18.82 0.26 -5.53
N GLN A 158 19.94 0.53 -4.87
CA GLN A 158 20.18 0.08 -3.50
C GLN A 158 19.09 0.56 -2.53
N PRO A 159 18.81 1.87 -2.39
CA PRO A 159 17.78 2.34 -1.46
C PRO A 159 16.38 1.90 -1.89
N LEU A 160 16.08 1.81 -3.19
CA LEU A 160 14.79 1.30 -3.65
C LEU A 160 14.60 -0.17 -3.29
N LEU A 161 15.59 -1.01 -3.58
CA LEU A 161 15.49 -2.44 -3.34
C LEU A 161 15.49 -2.73 -1.83
N ASP A 162 16.31 -2.02 -1.05
CA ASP A 162 16.29 -2.09 0.41
C ASP A 162 14.93 -1.63 0.97
N THR A 163 14.33 -0.59 0.38
CA THR A 163 12.96 -0.14 0.68
C THR A 163 11.93 -1.19 0.32
N VAL A 164 11.98 -1.82 -0.85
CA VAL A 164 11.02 -2.86 -1.24
C VAL A 164 11.16 -4.09 -0.34
N GLN A 165 12.39 -4.52 -0.05
CA GLN A 165 12.69 -5.63 0.84
C GLN A 165 12.21 -5.36 2.28
N PHE A 166 12.32 -4.10 2.74
CA PHE A 166 11.87 -3.65 4.05
C PHE A 166 10.35 -3.38 4.13
N TYR A 167 9.79 -2.55 3.26
CA TYR A 167 8.41 -2.06 3.32
C TYR A 167 7.36 -3.05 2.85
N LEU A 168 7.71 -4.08 2.07
CA LEU A 168 6.82 -5.23 1.85
C LEU A 168 6.56 -6.04 3.14
N SER A 169 6.90 -5.50 4.32
CA SER A 169 6.63 -6.07 5.65
C SER A 169 5.93 -5.17 6.67
N SER A 170 5.71 -3.87 6.44
CA SER A 170 5.28 -2.99 7.54
C SER A 170 3.78 -2.66 7.50
N PRO A 171 3.04 -3.10 8.53
CA PRO A 171 2.17 -2.25 9.32
C PRO A 171 2.76 -2.06 10.74
N ASP A 172 3.73 -1.14 10.85
CA ASP A 172 4.20 -0.38 12.03
C ASP A 172 5.18 -1.01 13.08
N SER A 173 6.20 -0.24 13.48
CA SER A 173 7.53 -0.74 13.95
C SER A 173 7.92 -0.48 15.42
N GLY A 174 6.95 -0.35 16.32
CA GLY A 174 7.18 -0.38 17.78
C GLY A 174 6.33 -1.43 18.50
N LEU A 175 5.54 -2.18 17.74
CA LEU A 175 4.53 -3.06 18.28
C LEU A 175 5.07 -4.47 18.53
N GLU A 176 5.98 -4.97 17.68
CA GLU A 176 6.47 -6.35 17.75
C GLU A 176 7.23 -6.68 19.05
N GLU A 177 8.03 -5.77 19.62
CA GLU A 177 8.84 -6.05 20.84
C GLU A 177 7.98 -5.94 22.07
N ASN A 178 7.10 -4.94 22.06
CA ASN A 178 6.08 -4.80 23.09
C ASN A 178 5.19 -6.05 23.10
N LEU A 179 4.77 -6.53 21.93
CA LEU A 179 3.97 -7.74 21.81
C LEU A 179 4.75 -8.99 22.20
N ARG A 180 6.02 -9.12 21.81
CA ARG A 180 6.90 -10.21 22.23
C ARG A 180 7.06 -10.26 23.76
N ASN A 181 7.26 -9.12 24.40
CA ASN A 181 7.39 -9.04 25.85
C ASN A 181 6.06 -9.35 26.57
N LEU A 182 4.94 -8.88 26.02
CA LEU A 182 3.61 -9.25 26.51
C LEU A 182 3.37 -10.76 26.40
N ILE A 183 3.73 -11.39 25.27
CA ILE A 183 3.66 -12.84 25.09
C ILE A 183 4.58 -13.58 26.07
N LYS A 184 5.81 -13.10 26.24
CA LYS A 184 6.81 -13.75 27.07
C LYS A 184 6.47 -13.72 28.56
N PHE A 185 6.00 -12.58 29.06
CA PHE A 185 5.87 -12.33 30.51
C PHE A 185 4.45 -12.33 31.04
N SER A 186 3.46 -12.03 30.20
CA SER A 186 2.10 -11.71 30.66
C SER A 186 1.01 -12.58 30.06
N TYR A 187 1.24 -13.13 28.87
CA TYR A 187 0.31 -14.06 28.24
C TYR A 187 0.22 -15.36 29.06
N GLY A 188 -0.99 -15.80 29.37
CA GLY A 188 -1.29 -17.11 29.95
C GLY A 188 -0.66 -17.42 31.32
N VAL A 189 -0.22 -16.41 32.08
CA VAL A 189 0.47 -16.61 33.37
C VAL A 189 -0.51 -16.81 34.53
N SER A 190 -1.58 -16.02 34.62
CA SER A 190 -2.65 -16.24 35.58
C SER A 190 -3.94 -15.56 35.13
N MET A 191 -5.03 -16.31 35.11
CA MET A 191 -6.36 -15.77 34.79
C MET A 191 -7.01 -15.04 35.98
N GLU A 192 -6.42 -15.11 37.17
CA GLU A 192 -6.89 -14.39 38.37
C GLU A 192 -6.40 -12.93 38.36
N ILE A 193 -5.25 -12.67 37.73
CA ILE A 193 -4.68 -11.34 37.57
C ILE A 193 -5.34 -10.64 36.37
N GLU A 194 -6.02 -9.51 36.63
CA GLU A 194 -6.77 -8.73 35.63
C GLU A 194 -5.93 -8.39 34.40
N GLU A 195 -4.68 -7.96 34.59
CA GLU A 195 -3.79 -7.54 33.51
C GLU A 195 -3.38 -8.72 32.61
N SER A 196 -2.97 -9.85 33.19
CA SER A 196 -2.61 -11.07 32.44
C SER A 196 -3.82 -11.63 31.68
N ARG A 197 -5.02 -11.58 32.26
CA ARG A 197 -6.26 -11.98 31.59
C ARG A 197 -6.57 -11.10 30.38
N ARG A 198 -6.45 -9.77 30.50
CA ARG A 198 -6.69 -8.84 29.38
C ARG A 198 -5.70 -9.05 28.25
N ILE A 199 -4.43 -9.25 28.58
CA ILE A 199 -3.36 -9.48 27.61
C ILE A 199 -3.57 -10.80 26.86
N THR A 200 -3.94 -11.86 27.59
CA THR A 200 -4.21 -13.19 27.01
C THR A 200 -5.38 -13.12 26.03
N VAL A 201 -6.53 -12.56 26.45
CA VAL A 201 -7.72 -12.40 25.58
C VAL A 201 -7.43 -11.53 24.36
N LEU A 202 -6.64 -10.47 24.52
CA LEU A 202 -6.24 -9.59 23.42
C LEU A 202 -5.40 -10.36 22.39
N ILE A 203 -4.40 -11.09 22.84
CA ILE A 203 -3.49 -11.86 21.97
C ILE A 203 -4.25 -13.00 21.29
N ASP A 204 -5.15 -13.70 21.98
CA ASP A 204 -5.95 -14.78 21.39
C ASP A 204 -6.88 -14.26 20.28
N LYS A 205 -7.52 -13.10 20.50
CA LYS A 205 -8.30 -12.42 19.46
C LYS A 205 -7.46 -12.00 18.28
N LEU A 206 -6.27 -11.44 18.54
CA LEU A 206 -5.35 -11.02 17.49
C LEU A 206 -4.93 -12.21 16.63
N GLN A 207 -4.52 -13.31 17.23
CA GLN A 207 -4.11 -14.51 16.50
C GLN A 207 -5.26 -15.16 15.72
N PHE A 208 -6.45 -15.18 16.31
CA PHE A 208 -7.64 -15.73 15.68
C PHE A 208 -8.09 -14.92 14.47
N HIS A 209 -8.10 -13.58 14.56
CA HIS A 209 -8.63 -12.71 13.51
C HIS A 209 -7.59 -12.31 12.46
N GLU A 210 -6.33 -12.09 12.85
CA GLU A 210 -5.25 -11.67 11.95
C GLU A 210 -4.48 -12.84 11.34
N GLU A 211 -4.87 -14.07 11.67
CA GLU A 211 -4.20 -15.27 11.18
C GLU A 211 -2.67 -15.22 11.37
N CYS A 212 -2.22 -14.75 12.54
CA CYS A 212 -0.82 -14.67 12.95
C CYS A 212 -0.51 -15.61 14.13
N CYS A 213 0.78 -15.87 14.39
CA CYS A 213 1.20 -16.66 15.54
C CYS A 213 2.47 -16.08 16.17
N GLY A 214 2.38 -15.77 17.46
CA GLY A 214 3.42 -15.04 18.18
C GLY A 214 3.51 -13.58 17.77
N ALA A 215 4.59 -12.92 18.16
CA ALA A 215 4.93 -11.58 17.67
C ALA A 215 5.62 -11.65 16.30
N THR A 216 6.38 -12.72 16.06
CA THR A 216 7.10 -13.00 14.82
C THR A 216 6.85 -14.41 14.31
N THR A 217 6.93 -15.41 15.20
CA THR A 217 6.64 -16.81 14.90
C THR A 217 6.03 -17.48 16.14
N GLY A 218 5.44 -18.66 15.95
CA GLY A 218 4.93 -19.45 17.08
C GLY A 218 5.98 -19.85 18.11
N ASP A 219 7.26 -19.78 17.76
CA ASP A 219 8.35 -20.13 18.66
C ASP A 219 8.51 -19.11 19.79
N ASP A 220 7.92 -17.92 19.65
CA ASP A 220 7.86 -16.88 20.68
C ASP A 220 7.20 -17.41 21.98
N TYR A 221 6.38 -18.45 21.88
CA TYR A 221 5.77 -19.12 23.02
C TYR A 221 6.72 -20.05 23.76
N LEU A 222 7.71 -20.67 23.11
CA LEU A 222 8.57 -21.69 23.72
C LEU A 222 9.38 -21.14 24.90
N ALA A 223 9.73 -19.86 24.87
CA ALA A 223 10.47 -19.16 25.92
C ALA A 223 9.57 -18.31 26.84
N SER A 224 8.25 -18.47 26.76
CA SER A 224 7.29 -17.71 27.56
C SER A 224 7.06 -18.32 28.93
N ARG A 225 6.61 -17.50 29.90
CA ARG A 225 6.15 -17.99 31.21
C ARG A 225 4.96 -18.95 31.09
N TRP A 226 4.10 -18.72 30.09
CA TRP A 226 3.00 -19.62 29.77
C TRP A 226 3.50 -21.04 29.48
N MET A 227 4.51 -21.18 28.62
CA MET A 227 5.09 -22.49 28.31
C MET A 227 5.68 -23.18 29.54
N ALA A 228 6.37 -22.41 30.40
CA ALA A 228 6.92 -22.95 31.65
C ALA A 228 5.84 -23.44 32.63
N LEU A 229 4.64 -22.85 32.61
CA LEU A 229 3.52 -23.32 33.43
C LEU A 229 2.88 -24.56 32.81
N VAL A 230 2.58 -24.51 31.51
CA VAL A 230 1.95 -25.60 30.75
C VAL A 230 2.79 -26.88 30.80
N SER A 231 4.11 -26.78 30.69
CA SER A 231 5.00 -27.94 30.74
C SER A 231 5.08 -28.61 32.12
N THR A 232 4.69 -27.90 33.18
CA THR A 232 4.63 -28.42 34.56
C THR A 232 3.22 -28.81 35.00
N ASP A 233 2.22 -28.64 34.13
CA ASP A 233 0.83 -28.96 34.43
C ASP A 233 0.65 -30.49 34.51
N PRO A 234 0.12 -31.04 35.62
CA PRO A 234 -0.14 -32.47 35.76
C PRO A 234 -1.03 -33.05 34.65
N ILE A 235 -1.82 -32.23 33.97
CA ILE A 235 -2.66 -32.64 32.83
C ILE A 235 -1.80 -33.23 31.69
N TYR A 236 -0.57 -32.77 31.52
CA TYR A 236 0.36 -33.22 30.49
C TYR A 236 1.48 -34.13 31.03
N GLU A 237 1.27 -34.75 32.20
CA GLU A 237 2.28 -35.65 32.81
C GLU A 237 2.63 -36.86 31.91
N ASN A 238 1.71 -37.27 31.04
CA ASN A 238 1.88 -38.41 30.13
C ASN A 238 1.82 -38.05 28.63
N ASP A 239 1.64 -36.77 28.28
CA ASP A 239 1.47 -36.28 26.90
C ASP A 239 2.41 -35.09 26.63
N ASP A 240 2.81 -34.89 25.37
CA ASP A 240 3.62 -33.72 25.02
C ASP A 240 2.83 -32.41 25.23
N PRO A 241 3.40 -31.40 25.92
CA PRO A 241 2.71 -30.14 26.13
C PRO A 241 2.53 -29.39 24.79
N PRO A 242 1.44 -28.61 24.63
CA PRO A 242 1.21 -27.86 23.40
C PRO A 242 2.31 -26.82 23.18
N LEU A 243 2.87 -26.80 21.96
CA LEU A 243 3.95 -25.89 21.57
C LEU A 243 3.48 -24.44 21.39
N VAL A 244 2.21 -24.26 21.02
CA VAL A 244 1.57 -22.95 20.80
C VAL A 244 0.14 -22.93 21.32
N PRO A 245 -0.41 -21.77 21.67
CA PRO A 245 -1.83 -21.65 22.01
C PRO A 245 -2.75 -22.07 20.87
N LEU A 246 -3.95 -22.53 21.21
CA LEU A 246 -4.93 -22.98 20.22
C LEU A 246 -5.36 -21.87 19.26
N SER A 247 -5.37 -20.61 19.69
CA SER A 247 -5.63 -19.42 18.87
C SER A 247 -4.62 -19.24 17.72
N CYS A 248 -3.38 -19.74 17.88
CA CYS A 248 -2.35 -19.72 16.85
C CYS A 248 -2.53 -20.83 15.79
N CYS A 249 -3.35 -21.83 16.08
CA CYS A 249 -3.72 -22.85 15.10
C CYS A 249 -4.77 -22.33 14.12
N ARG A 250 -4.78 -22.85 12.89
CA ARG A 250 -5.92 -22.62 12.00
C ARG A 250 -7.20 -23.23 12.58
N GLN A 251 -8.31 -22.51 12.49
CA GLN A 251 -9.56 -22.82 13.19
C GLN A 251 -10.59 -23.54 12.29
N ILE A 252 -11.54 -24.27 12.88
CA ILE A 252 -12.72 -24.80 12.17
C ILE A 252 -13.84 -23.77 12.03
N LEU A 253 -14.78 -24.03 11.12
CA LEU A 253 -16.03 -23.26 11.00
C LEU A 253 -16.85 -23.37 12.29
N GLY A 254 -17.20 -22.23 12.89
CA GLY A 254 -17.96 -22.15 14.15
C GLY A 254 -17.11 -21.95 15.42
N ALA A 255 -15.77 -21.95 15.30
CA ALA A 255 -14.89 -21.53 16.39
C ALA A 255 -14.99 -20.00 16.62
N SER A 256 -14.61 -19.55 17.82
CA SER A 256 -14.53 -18.12 18.14
C SER A 256 -13.23 -17.81 18.88
N ALA A 257 -12.81 -16.54 18.92
CA ALA A 257 -11.60 -16.15 19.64
C ALA A 257 -11.62 -16.48 21.15
N LEU A 258 -12.80 -16.55 21.78
CA LEU A 258 -12.93 -16.98 23.19
C LEU A 258 -13.05 -18.50 23.36
N ASN A 259 -13.29 -19.22 22.27
CA ASN A 259 -13.38 -20.67 22.25
C ASN A 259 -12.72 -21.21 20.96
N PRO A 260 -11.38 -21.13 20.86
CA PRO A 260 -10.66 -21.54 19.67
C PRO A 260 -10.69 -23.07 19.55
N VAL A 261 -11.01 -23.56 18.36
CA VAL A 261 -11.04 -24.98 18.03
C VAL A 261 -10.18 -25.21 16.79
N ALA A 262 -8.99 -25.78 17.02
CA ALA A 262 -8.03 -26.05 15.96
C ALA A 262 -8.59 -27.05 14.93
N ARG A 263 -8.43 -26.72 13.66
CA ARG A 263 -8.78 -27.58 12.50
C ARG A 263 -8.09 -28.93 12.54
N SER A 264 -6.86 -28.95 13.01
CA SER A 264 -6.14 -30.19 13.29
C SER A 264 -5.11 -29.93 14.38
N LEU A 265 -5.48 -30.30 15.61
CA LEU A 265 -4.64 -30.08 16.79
C LEU A 265 -3.27 -30.75 16.64
N ALA A 266 -3.24 -32.06 16.35
CA ALA A 266 -2.00 -32.83 16.21
C ALA A 266 -1.05 -32.30 15.13
N ARG A 267 -1.57 -31.67 14.05
CA ARG A 267 -0.74 -31.11 12.97
C ARG A 267 -0.27 -29.69 13.27
N CYS A 268 -1.06 -28.91 14.00
CA CYS A 268 -0.66 -27.57 14.44
C CYS A 268 0.44 -27.62 15.51
N GLN A 269 0.36 -28.60 16.40
CA GLN A 269 1.28 -28.77 17.53
C GLN A 269 2.57 -29.51 17.18
N GLN A 270 2.86 -29.70 15.89
CA GLN A 270 4.16 -30.20 15.45
C GLN A 270 5.23 -29.13 15.64
N SER A 271 6.48 -29.53 15.82
CA SER A 271 7.61 -28.59 15.96
C SER A 271 7.80 -27.71 14.72
N ASN A 272 7.47 -28.21 13.52
CA ASN A 272 7.55 -27.48 12.26
C ASN A 272 6.27 -27.68 11.41
N PRO A 273 5.15 -27.06 11.80
CA PRO A 273 3.90 -27.24 11.07
C PRO A 273 3.92 -26.43 9.78
N ASN A 274 3.41 -27.02 8.70
CA ASN A 274 3.17 -26.28 7.46
C ASN A 274 2.16 -25.13 7.70
N ARG A 275 2.21 -24.07 6.89
CA ARG A 275 1.32 -22.89 6.90
C ARG A 275 -0.17 -23.24 6.80
N ASN A 276 -0.51 -24.45 6.38
CA ASN A 276 -1.89 -24.96 6.41
C ASN A 276 -2.42 -25.26 7.81
N TRP A 277 -1.53 -25.31 8.82
CA TRP A 277 -1.85 -25.70 10.19
C TRP A 277 -1.52 -24.60 11.22
N ARG A 278 -0.49 -23.77 10.97
CA ARG A 278 -0.10 -22.60 11.80
C ARG A 278 -0.10 -21.30 10.98
N HIS A 279 -0.39 -20.20 11.65
CA HIS A 279 -0.37 -18.83 11.15
C HIS A 279 1.07 -18.23 11.02
N VAL A 280 1.39 -17.38 10.01
CA VAL A 280 2.79 -16.92 9.69
C VAL A 280 2.90 -15.47 9.17
N VAL A 281 3.93 -14.72 9.62
CA VAL A 281 4.35 -13.34 9.19
C VAL A 281 5.47 -13.41 8.12
N GLN A 282 5.54 -12.51 7.12
CA GLN A 282 6.56 -12.65 6.04
C GLN A 282 7.20 -11.32 5.53
N GLN A 283 8.55 -11.27 5.36
CA GLN A 283 9.33 -10.36 4.46
C GLN A 283 10.08 -11.12 3.32
N CYS A 284 10.74 -10.44 2.35
CA CYS A 284 11.32 -11.03 1.12
C CYS A 284 12.81 -10.68 0.91
N CYS A 285 13.51 -11.40 0.02
CA CYS A 285 14.89 -11.14 -0.40
C CYS A 285 15.12 -11.55 -1.86
N GLY A 286 15.82 -10.69 -2.62
CA GLY A 286 16.10 -10.93 -4.03
C GLY A 286 14.86 -10.81 -4.93
N GLY A 287 15.01 -11.12 -6.22
CA GLY A 287 13.90 -11.16 -7.16
C GLY A 287 13.08 -12.43 -6.98
N GLU A 288 13.71 -13.59 -7.21
CA GLU A 288 13.16 -14.92 -6.97
C GLU A 288 13.54 -15.46 -5.59
N GLY A 289 14.68 -15.02 -5.07
CA GLY A 289 15.15 -15.42 -3.75
C GLY A 289 16.56 -14.91 -3.46
N PRO A 290 17.09 -15.23 -2.28
CA PRO A 290 18.39 -14.73 -1.83
C PRO A 290 19.55 -15.11 -2.75
N ARG A 291 19.46 -16.25 -3.44
CA ARG A 291 20.51 -16.73 -4.36
C ARG A 291 20.71 -15.85 -5.59
N ASP A 292 19.80 -14.92 -5.87
CA ASP A 292 20.01 -13.96 -6.95
C ASP A 292 21.29 -13.16 -6.76
N TYR A 293 21.73 -12.95 -5.52
CA TYR A 293 22.99 -12.26 -5.22
C TYR A 293 24.24 -13.11 -5.51
N LEU A 294 24.15 -14.45 -5.59
CA LEU A 294 25.31 -15.37 -5.66
C LEU A 294 26.22 -15.17 -6.88
N ASN A 295 25.74 -14.49 -7.93
CA ASN A 295 26.53 -14.11 -9.10
C ASN A 295 26.36 -12.62 -9.46
N SER A 296 25.84 -11.83 -8.52
CA SER A 296 25.68 -10.39 -8.70
C SER A 296 27.02 -9.69 -8.75
N PHE A 297 27.08 -8.57 -9.48
CA PHE A 297 28.26 -7.71 -9.49
C PHE A 297 28.65 -7.28 -8.06
N TRP A 298 27.66 -7.03 -7.20
CA TRP A 298 27.85 -6.73 -5.79
C TRP A 298 28.60 -7.83 -5.05
N PHE A 299 28.16 -9.08 -5.18
CA PHE A 299 28.79 -10.24 -4.52
C PHE A 299 30.24 -10.43 -4.95
N ILE A 300 30.48 -10.34 -6.27
CA ILE A 300 31.82 -10.47 -6.86
C ILE A 300 32.74 -9.36 -6.32
N THR A 301 32.28 -8.11 -6.36
CA THR A 301 33.07 -6.94 -5.94
C THR A 301 33.43 -6.99 -4.45
N ASN A 302 32.49 -7.35 -3.58
CA ASN A 302 32.77 -7.49 -2.15
C ASN A 302 33.76 -8.63 -1.87
N THR A 303 33.64 -9.74 -2.61
CA THR A 303 34.60 -10.85 -2.48
C THR A 303 36.02 -10.44 -2.87
N TYR A 304 36.20 -9.64 -3.93
CA TYR A 304 37.52 -9.11 -4.31
C TYR A 304 38.09 -8.09 -3.32
N ARG A 305 37.23 -7.38 -2.59
CA ARG A 305 37.63 -6.47 -1.50
C ARG A 305 37.97 -7.20 -0.19
N GLY A 306 37.89 -8.54 -0.16
CA GLY A 306 38.13 -9.35 1.02
C GLY A 306 36.95 -9.40 2.02
N THR A 307 35.85 -8.73 1.71
CA THR A 307 34.61 -8.75 2.50
C THR A 307 33.68 -9.85 1.97
N ARG A 308 33.54 -10.97 2.68
CA ARG A 308 32.60 -12.05 2.29
C ARG A 308 31.19 -11.72 2.76
N SER A 309 30.30 -11.37 1.83
CA SER A 309 28.88 -11.19 2.10
C SER A 309 28.05 -11.82 0.98
N PHE A 310 27.20 -12.78 1.34
CA PHE A 310 26.37 -13.58 0.43
C PHE A 310 25.08 -12.85 0.04
N VAL A 311 24.49 -12.09 0.96
CA VAL A 311 23.29 -11.26 0.73
C VAL A 311 23.46 -9.89 1.40
N PRO A 312 22.77 -8.85 0.93
CA PRO A 312 22.81 -7.55 1.58
C PRO A 312 22.13 -7.53 2.95
N PRO A 313 22.44 -6.55 3.81
CA PRO A 313 21.81 -6.42 5.12
C PRO A 313 20.28 -6.34 5.07
N SER A 314 19.68 -5.77 4.02
CA SER A 314 18.23 -5.68 3.82
C SER A 314 17.54 -7.03 3.55
N CYS A 315 18.28 -8.07 3.18
CA CYS A 315 17.78 -9.44 3.09
C CYS A 315 17.69 -10.15 4.44
N CYS A 316 18.41 -9.65 5.44
CA CYS A 316 18.41 -10.21 6.78
C CYS A 316 17.12 -9.86 7.50
N ARG A 317 16.74 -10.71 8.46
CA ARG A 317 15.67 -10.38 9.39
C ARG A 317 16.07 -9.15 10.19
N GLN A 318 15.21 -8.13 10.17
CA GLN A 318 15.51 -6.82 10.75
C GLN A 318 15.00 -6.74 12.20
N ALA A 319 15.78 -6.10 13.06
CA ALA A 319 15.32 -5.63 14.35
C ALA A 319 14.31 -4.49 14.14
N GLN A 320 13.46 -4.23 15.14
CA GLN A 320 12.41 -3.20 15.02
C GLN A 320 12.96 -1.78 14.85
N ALA A 321 14.17 -1.51 15.33
CA ALA A 321 14.88 -0.26 15.09
C ALA A 321 15.34 -0.09 13.62
N GLY A 322 15.28 -1.15 12.82
CA GLY A 322 15.64 -1.15 11.41
C GLY A 322 14.75 -0.22 10.59
N ARG A 323 15.36 0.40 9.58
CA ARG A 323 14.68 1.21 8.56
C ARG A 323 15.22 0.82 7.19
N ALA A 324 14.45 1.07 6.14
CA ALA A 324 14.89 0.84 4.77
C ALA A 324 16.22 1.54 4.43
N TRP A 325 16.42 2.77 4.92
CA TRP A 325 17.66 3.55 4.73
C TRP A 325 18.75 3.25 5.77
N ALA A 326 18.45 2.43 6.79
CA ALA A 326 19.37 2.04 7.85
C ALA A 326 19.01 0.63 8.36
N PRO A 327 19.34 -0.44 7.60
CA PRO A 327 19.05 -1.81 8.01
C PRO A 327 19.77 -2.15 9.33
N GLN A 328 19.07 -2.86 10.21
CA GLN A 328 19.57 -3.36 11.48
C GLN A 328 19.27 -4.86 11.57
N PRO A 329 20.14 -5.73 11.04
CA PRO A 329 19.97 -7.18 11.13
C PRO A 329 19.88 -7.65 12.59
N ILE A 330 18.93 -8.54 12.91
CA ILE A 330 18.85 -9.20 14.23
C ILE A 330 20.11 -10.01 14.48
N ASP A 331 20.56 -10.77 13.47
CA ASP A 331 21.85 -11.44 13.47
C ASP A 331 22.86 -10.61 12.64
N PRO A 332 23.88 -10.00 13.28
CA PRO A 332 24.91 -9.22 12.59
C PRO A 332 25.72 -10.02 11.56
N MET A 333 25.80 -11.35 11.71
CA MET A 333 26.54 -12.24 10.81
C MET A 333 25.68 -12.81 9.68
N CYS A 334 24.39 -12.51 9.64
CA CYS A 334 23.43 -12.99 8.66
C CYS A 334 23.93 -12.88 7.19
N THR A 335 24.62 -11.78 6.86
CA THR A 335 25.15 -11.54 5.50
C THR A 335 26.31 -12.46 5.15
N THR A 336 26.98 -13.08 6.13
CA THR A 336 28.22 -13.86 5.95
C THR A 336 28.00 -15.36 5.94
N TYR A 337 26.80 -15.83 6.30
CA TYR A 337 26.48 -17.26 6.26
C TYR A 337 26.37 -17.78 4.83
N ARG A 338 26.81 -19.02 4.62
CA ARG A 338 26.64 -19.69 3.33
C ARG A 338 25.16 -20.04 3.12
N TYR A 339 24.69 -19.93 1.88
CA TYR A 339 23.32 -20.24 1.47
C TYR A 339 22.79 -21.61 1.93
N ASP A 340 23.66 -22.61 2.09
CA ASP A 340 23.28 -23.98 2.47
C ASP A 340 23.30 -24.22 4.00
N SER A 341 23.56 -23.19 4.80
CA SER A 341 23.63 -23.32 6.26
C SER A 341 22.26 -23.07 6.91
N GLN A 342 21.97 -23.78 8.00
CA GLN A 342 20.76 -23.55 8.81
C GLN A 342 20.73 -22.14 9.41
N ALA A 343 21.89 -21.56 9.71
CA ALA A 343 22.02 -20.18 10.19
C ALA A 343 21.57 -19.15 9.13
N PHE A 344 21.83 -19.42 7.84
CA PHE A 344 21.33 -18.59 6.74
C PHE A 344 19.81 -18.65 6.66
N GLU A 345 19.24 -19.86 6.69
CA GLU A 345 17.79 -20.07 6.54
C GLU A 345 16.98 -19.40 7.67
N SER A 346 17.53 -19.38 8.88
CA SER A 346 16.92 -18.75 10.07
C SER A 346 17.13 -17.24 10.14
N SER A 347 18.15 -16.69 9.47
CA SER A 347 18.51 -15.26 9.59
C SER A 347 18.15 -14.42 8.36
N VAL A 348 17.92 -15.06 7.20
CA VAL A 348 17.62 -14.41 5.91
C VAL A 348 16.20 -14.73 5.48
N TYR A 349 15.55 -13.79 4.78
CA TYR A 349 14.28 -14.07 4.10
C TYR A 349 14.51 -14.95 2.86
N ASN A 350 13.82 -16.09 2.77
CA ASN A 350 14.02 -17.04 1.67
C ASN A 350 13.00 -16.89 0.53
N VAL A 351 12.04 -15.98 0.66
CA VAL A 351 11.00 -15.71 -0.34
C VAL A 351 11.42 -14.56 -1.25
N GLY A 352 11.27 -14.70 -2.56
CA GLY A 352 11.56 -13.63 -3.53
C GLY A 352 10.61 -12.43 -3.44
N CYS A 353 11.13 -11.22 -3.68
CA CYS A 353 10.32 -10.01 -3.64
C CYS A 353 9.36 -9.87 -4.83
N HIS A 354 9.60 -10.53 -5.97
CA HIS A 354 8.66 -10.55 -7.08
C HIS A 354 7.31 -11.14 -6.68
N GLU A 355 7.33 -12.33 -6.07
CA GLU A 355 6.12 -13.06 -5.67
C GLU A 355 5.32 -12.24 -4.65
N LYS A 356 6.01 -11.57 -3.74
CA LYS A 356 5.41 -10.67 -2.76
C LYS A 356 4.81 -9.42 -3.36
N LEU A 357 5.54 -8.77 -4.27
CA LEU A 357 5.06 -7.58 -4.95
C LEU A 357 3.80 -7.88 -5.77
N MET A 358 3.75 -9.04 -6.44
CA MET A 358 2.56 -9.49 -7.17
C MET A 358 1.38 -9.77 -6.24
N ARG A 359 1.62 -10.47 -5.11
CA ARG A 359 0.56 -10.68 -4.10
C ARG A 359 0.02 -9.37 -3.54
N TRP A 360 0.91 -8.43 -3.20
CA TRP A 360 0.49 -7.11 -2.73
C TRP A 360 -0.33 -6.36 -3.79
N LEU A 361 0.10 -6.38 -5.06
CA LEU A 361 -0.67 -5.78 -6.15
C LEU A 361 -2.04 -6.44 -6.31
N ASP A 362 -2.12 -7.75 -6.20
CA ASP A 362 -3.38 -8.51 -6.29
C ASP A 362 -4.31 -8.18 -5.12
N GLU A 363 -3.77 -8.15 -3.90
CA GLU A 363 -4.51 -7.80 -2.67
C GLU A 363 -5.00 -6.35 -2.67
N GLN A 364 -4.23 -5.42 -3.24
CA GLN A 364 -4.59 -4.00 -3.30
C GLN A 364 -5.32 -3.61 -4.59
N THR A 365 -5.53 -4.55 -5.53
CA THR A 365 -6.18 -4.27 -6.81
C THR A 365 -7.56 -3.64 -6.62
N TRP A 366 -8.31 -4.04 -5.59
CA TRP A 366 -9.63 -3.48 -5.30
C TRP A 366 -9.57 -2.01 -4.88
N ILE A 367 -8.52 -1.58 -4.16
CA ILE A 367 -8.32 -0.17 -3.79
C ILE A 367 -8.08 0.64 -5.06
N PHE A 368 -7.15 0.20 -5.91
CA PHE A 368 -6.85 0.90 -7.17
C PHE A 368 -8.07 0.95 -8.10
N ALA A 369 -8.82 -0.15 -8.20
CA ALA A 369 -10.06 -0.19 -8.97
C ALA A 369 -11.12 0.77 -8.37
N GLY A 370 -11.25 0.82 -7.05
CA GLY A 370 -12.17 1.73 -6.36
C GLY A 370 -11.81 3.20 -6.56
N VAL A 371 -10.53 3.56 -6.45
CA VAL A 371 -10.03 4.92 -6.73
C VAL A 371 -10.29 5.30 -8.18
N GLY A 372 -9.98 4.41 -9.13
CA GLY A 372 -10.24 4.63 -10.55
C GLY A 372 -11.72 4.83 -10.86
N PHE A 373 -12.59 4.01 -10.29
CA PHE A 373 -14.04 4.15 -10.44
C PHE A 373 -14.56 5.44 -9.82
N GLY A 374 -14.07 5.80 -8.63
CA GLY A 374 -14.41 7.06 -7.97
C GLY A 374 -14.03 8.28 -8.81
N PHE A 375 -12.83 8.27 -9.39
CA PHE A 375 -12.36 9.35 -10.26
C PHE A 375 -13.20 9.44 -11.55
N ALA A 376 -13.50 8.31 -12.19
CA ALA A 376 -14.39 8.26 -13.35
C ALA A 376 -15.81 8.79 -13.04
N ALA A 377 -16.38 8.42 -11.90
CA ALA A 377 -17.68 8.93 -11.46
C ALA A 377 -17.67 10.45 -11.24
N LEU A 378 -16.61 10.99 -10.62
CA LEU A 378 -16.44 12.42 -10.43
C LEU A 378 -16.34 13.17 -11.77
N MET A 379 -15.64 12.62 -12.77
CA MET A 379 -15.61 13.21 -14.11
C MET A 379 -17.00 13.25 -14.75
N VAL A 380 -17.77 12.18 -14.64
CA VAL A 380 -19.14 12.12 -15.19
C VAL A 380 -20.06 13.14 -14.53
N ILE A 381 -19.95 13.29 -13.20
CA ILE A 381 -20.70 14.32 -12.47
C ILE A 381 -20.28 15.73 -12.93
N GLY A 382 -18.98 15.98 -13.07
CA GLY A 382 -18.45 17.24 -13.59
C GLY A 382 -18.96 17.56 -14.99
N MET A 383 -19.08 16.52 -15.83
CA MET A 383 -19.65 16.62 -17.16
C MET A 383 -21.16 16.97 -17.12
N ALA A 384 -21.93 16.28 -16.28
CA ALA A 384 -23.36 16.55 -16.13
C ALA A 384 -23.64 17.98 -15.63
N ILE A 385 -22.90 18.43 -14.62
CA ILE A 385 -23.03 19.79 -14.06
C ILE A 385 -22.72 20.84 -15.12
N SER A 386 -21.65 20.65 -15.89
CA SER A 386 -21.24 21.59 -16.93
C SER A 386 -22.26 21.67 -18.07
N LEU A 387 -22.93 20.57 -18.43
CA LEU A 387 -24.05 20.58 -19.37
C LEU A 387 -25.26 21.35 -18.85
N ILE A 388 -25.66 21.09 -17.60
CA ILE A 388 -26.75 21.82 -16.93
C ILE A 388 -26.45 23.32 -16.91
N LEU A 389 -25.22 23.67 -16.54
CA LEU A 389 -24.80 25.05 -16.45
C LEU A 389 -24.73 25.72 -17.82
N CYS A 390 -24.27 25.02 -18.86
CA CYS A 390 -24.28 25.53 -20.23
C CYS A 390 -25.71 25.86 -20.72
N ASN A 391 -26.67 24.97 -20.42
CA ASN A 391 -28.07 25.19 -20.74
C ASN A 391 -28.67 26.37 -19.98
N SER A 392 -28.33 26.53 -18.70
CA SER A 392 -28.79 27.68 -17.89
C SER A 392 -28.26 29.02 -18.43
N VAL A 393 -26.99 29.06 -18.85
CA VAL A 393 -26.39 30.24 -19.49
C VAL A 393 -27.07 30.50 -20.83
N LYS A 394 -27.42 29.45 -21.58
CA LYS A 394 -28.13 29.59 -22.86
C LYS A 394 -29.50 30.24 -22.69
N TYR A 395 -30.24 29.79 -21.70
CA TYR A 395 -31.54 30.34 -21.36
C TYR A 395 -31.45 31.81 -20.91
N TYR A 396 -30.45 32.15 -20.08
CA TYR A 396 -30.31 33.52 -19.57
C TYR A 396 -29.98 34.56 -20.65
N THR A 397 -29.08 34.24 -21.60
CA THR A 397 -28.78 35.20 -22.68
C THR A 397 -29.95 35.32 -23.66
N PHE A 398 -30.70 34.25 -23.91
CA PHE A 398 -31.89 34.30 -24.77
C PHE A 398 -32.93 35.29 -24.21
N ILE A 399 -33.21 35.23 -22.90
CA ILE A 399 -34.10 36.21 -22.23
C ILE A 399 -33.54 37.63 -22.30
N ARG A 400 -32.22 37.80 -22.19
CA ARG A 400 -31.59 39.13 -22.24
C ARG A 400 -31.64 39.77 -23.62
N ASP A 401 -31.64 38.97 -24.69
CA ASP A 401 -31.68 39.50 -26.06
C ASP A 401 -33.14 39.79 -26.53
N ASP A 402 -34.15 39.29 -25.79
CA ASP A 402 -35.59 39.54 -26.03
C ASP A 402 -36.16 40.80 -25.30
N TYR A 403 -35.38 41.42 -24.41
CA TYR A 403 -35.72 42.68 -23.69
C TYR A 403 -34.70 43.77 -24.00
#